data_AF-A0A2V9VHF8-F1
#
_entry.id   AF-A0A2V9VHF8-F1
#
_cell.length_a   1.000
_cell.length_b   1.000
_cell.length_c   1.000
_cell.angle_alpha   90.00
_cell.angle_beta   90.00
_cell.angle_gamma   90.00
#
_symmetry.space_group_name_H-M   'P 1'
#
loop_
_entity.id
_entity.type
_entity.pdbx_description
1 polymer ?
#
loop_
_entity_poly.entity_id
_entity_poly.type
_entity_poly.pdbx_seq_one_letter_code
_entity_poly.pdbx_strand_id
1 'polypeptide(L)'
;MSPKRKSAANKKLSASAAKLRLLKRLRCTLRFEKKAWATGAHLVAGVDEVGRGSLFGAVVAAAVILDPAYRIRGLRDSKLLPAERRE
;
A
#
# COMPACT_ATOMS: atom_id res chain seq x y z
N MET A 1 25.60 42.41 -10.36
CA MET A 1 24.27 41.79 -10.61
C MET A 1 24.31 40.36 -10.11
N SER A 2 23.86 40.11 -8.87
CA SER A 2 23.83 38.77 -8.27
C SER A 2 22.52 38.06 -8.62
N PRO A 3 22.53 36.77 -9.00
CA PRO A 3 21.32 36.08 -9.41
C PRO A 3 20.46 35.78 -8.18
N LYS A 4 19.21 36.29 -8.19
CA LYS A 4 18.21 36.04 -7.14
C LYS A 4 17.94 34.53 -7.04
N ARG A 5 18.29 33.90 -5.91
CA ARG A 5 17.78 32.58 -5.51
C ARG A 5 16.25 32.67 -5.49
N LYS A 6 15.58 32.00 -6.44
CA LYS A 6 14.12 31.83 -6.40
C LYS A 6 13.80 31.00 -5.15
N SER A 7 13.19 31.62 -4.16
CA SER A 7 12.64 30.93 -3.00
C SER A 7 11.58 29.94 -3.48
N ALA A 8 11.84 28.64 -3.30
CA ALA A 8 10.88 27.60 -3.61
C ALA A 8 9.64 27.81 -2.74
N ALA A 9 8.55 28.27 -3.36
CA ALA A 9 7.28 28.51 -2.71
C ALA A 9 6.87 27.26 -1.91
N ASN A 10 6.61 27.45 -0.62
CA ASN A 10 6.08 26.44 0.29
C ASN A 10 4.64 26.06 -0.11
N LYS A 11 4.49 25.34 -1.24
CA LYS A 11 3.20 24.80 -1.67
C LYS A 11 2.83 23.66 -0.73
N LYS A 12 1.86 23.90 0.15
CA LYS A 12 1.17 22.82 0.89
C LYS A 12 0.72 21.77 -0.13
N LEU A 13 1.24 20.55 0.00
CA LEU A 13 0.86 19.43 -0.86
C LEU A 13 -0.63 19.13 -0.65
N SER A 14 -1.38 18.90 -1.75
CA SER A 14 -2.76 18.42 -1.64
C SER A 14 -2.80 17.07 -0.93
N ALA A 15 -3.93 16.74 -0.30
CA ALA A 15 -4.09 15.47 0.42
C ALA A 15 -3.81 14.25 -0.48
N SER A 16 -4.19 14.33 -1.77
CA SER A 16 -3.91 13.30 -2.78
C SER A 16 -2.42 13.18 -3.09
N ALA A 17 -1.71 14.30 -3.27
CA ALA A 17 -0.26 14.30 -3.51
C ALA A 17 0.54 13.79 -2.30
N ALA A 18 0.10 14.15 -1.09
CA ALA A 18 0.69 13.63 0.15
C ALA A 18 0.49 12.12 0.28
N LYS A 19 -0.72 11.62 -0.02
CA LYS A 19 -1.03 10.18 -0.03
C LYS A 19 -0.18 9.41 -1.04
N LEU A 20 -0.07 9.89 -2.27
CA LEU A 20 0.79 9.29 -3.29
C LEU A 20 2.27 9.23 -2.86
N ARG A 21 2.77 10.29 -2.23
CA ARG A 21 4.15 10.33 -1.72
C ARG A 21 4.37 9.34 -0.58
N LEU A 22 3.39 9.16 0.30
CA LEU A 22 3.42 8.15 1.37
C LEU A 22 3.43 6.74 0.78
N LEU A 23 2.52 6.44 -0.15
CA LEU A 23 2.42 5.12 -0.81
C LEU A 23 3.72 4.74 -1.51
N LYS A 24 4.43 5.69 -2.14
CA LYS A 24 5.74 5.44 -2.75
C LYS A 24 6.84 5.05 -1.74
N ARG A 25 6.68 5.41 -0.47
CA ARG A 25 7.64 5.09 0.60
C ARG A 25 7.31 3.80 1.34
N LEU A 26 6.04 3.37 1.32
CA LEU A 26 5.62 2.15 1.98
C LEU A 26 6.21 0.93 1.26
N ARG A 27 6.80 0.03 2.03
CA ARG A 27 7.32 -1.25 1.56
C ARG A 27 6.52 -2.36 2.21
N CYS A 28 6.04 -3.32 1.42
CA CYS A 28 5.50 -4.56 1.97
C CYS A 28 6.63 -5.35 2.65
N THR A 29 6.50 -5.53 3.96
CA THR A 29 7.45 -6.26 4.81
C THR A 29 6.73 -7.35 5.57
N LEU A 30 7.41 -8.48 5.80
CA LEU A 30 6.88 -9.61 6.57
C LEU A 30 6.90 -9.38 8.11
N ARG A 31 6.73 -8.13 8.57
CA ARG A 31 6.97 -7.78 9.97
C ARG A 31 5.95 -8.45 10.90
N PHE A 32 4.68 -8.46 10.49
CA PHE A 32 3.60 -8.98 11.32
C PHE A 32 3.52 -10.51 11.20
N GLU A 33 3.78 -11.04 10.02
CA GLU A 33 3.85 -12.46 9.72
C GLU A 33 4.95 -13.13 10.53
N LYS A 34 6.16 -12.55 10.56
CA LYS A 34 7.26 -13.05 11.41
C LYS A 34 6.91 -13.07 12.89
N LYS A 35 6.19 -12.05 13.37
CA LYS A 35 5.73 -12.01 14.77
C LYS A 35 4.74 -13.12 15.05
N ALA A 36 3.79 -13.36 14.16
CA ALA A 36 2.80 -14.42 14.28
C ALA A 36 3.44 -15.83 14.25
N TRP A 37 4.39 -16.06 13.33
CA TRP A 37 5.15 -17.30 13.28
C TRP A 37 5.97 -17.54 14.56
N ALA A 38 6.58 -16.48 15.12
CA ALA A 38 7.32 -16.57 16.38
C ALA A 38 6.42 -16.94 17.57
N THR A 39 5.11 -16.65 17.51
CA THR A 39 4.13 -17.06 18.53
C THR A 39 3.52 -18.45 18.27
N GLY A 40 4.03 -19.19 17.28
CA GLY A 40 3.57 -20.55 16.96
C GLY A 40 2.42 -20.63 15.94
N ALA A 41 2.04 -19.52 15.30
CA ALA A 41 1.06 -19.59 14.22
C ALA A 41 1.67 -20.26 12.98
N HIS A 42 1.00 -21.28 12.44
CA HIS A 42 1.48 -21.99 11.24
C HIS A 42 0.92 -21.39 9.95
N LEU A 43 -0.32 -20.89 9.97
CA LEU A 43 -0.99 -20.28 8.83
C LEU A 43 -1.31 -18.82 9.17
N VAL A 44 -0.76 -17.89 8.39
CA VAL A 44 -0.98 -16.44 8.57
C VAL A 44 -1.66 -15.90 7.33
N ALA A 45 -2.89 -15.39 7.50
CA ALA A 45 -3.65 -14.77 6.43
C ALA A 45 -3.58 -13.24 6.52
N GLY A 46 -3.29 -12.58 5.40
CA GLY A 46 -3.55 -11.15 5.22
C GLY A 46 -4.99 -10.93 4.78
N VAL A 47 -5.68 -9.94 5.35
CA VAL A 47 -7.09 -9.63 5.07
C VAL A 47 -7.22 -8.18 4.64
N ASP A 48 -8.05 -7.90 3.63
CA ASP A 48 -8.38 -6.54 3.17
C ASP A 48 -9.80 -6.47 2.62
N GLU A 49 -10.40 -5.28 2.64
CA GLU A 49 -11.76 -5.03 2.15
C GLU A 49 -11.84 -3.91 1.11
N VAL A 50 -12.86 -4.00 0.26
CA VAL A 50 -13.20 -3.00 -0.75
C VAL A 50 -14.69 -2.66 -0.66
N GLY A 51 -15.02 -1.39 -0.84
CA GLY A 51 -16.41 -0.92 -0.95
C GLY A 51 -16.97 -0.24 0.31
N ARG A 52 -16.19 -0.13 1.41
CA ARG A 52 -16.65 0.51 2.66
C ARG A 52 -17.13 1.96 2.50
N GLY A 53 -16.65 2.67 1.48
CA GLY A 53 -17.03 4.07 1.19
C GLY A 53 -17.97 4.24 0.00
N SER A 54 -18.46 3.15 -0.60
CA SER A 54 -19.38 3.21 -1.74
C SER A 54 -20.79 3.56 -1.27
N LEU A 55 -21.51 4.38 -2.04
CA LEU A 55 -22.93 4.70 -1.76
C LEU A 55 -23.86 3.53 -2.08
N PHE A 56 -23.47 2.68 -3.02
CA PHE A 56 -24.21 1.49 -3.45
C PHE A 56 -23.24 0.34 -3.72
N GLY A 57 -23.75 -0.89 -3.61
CA GLY A 57 -22.98 -2.12 -3.80
C GLY A 57 -22.51 -2.76 -2.49
N ALA A 58 -22.16 -4.04 -2.56
CA ALA A 58 -21.69 -4.80 -1.39
C ALA A 58 -20.25 -4.41 -1.00
N VAL A 59 -19.93 -4.60 0.27
CA VAL A 59 -18.54 -4.65 0.75
C VAL A 59 -18.01 -6.06 0.50
N VAL A 60 -16.84 -6.16 -0.13
CA VAL A 60 -16.18 -7.43 -0.42
C VAL A 60 -14.87 -7.49 0.37
N ALA A 61 -14.61 -8.60 1.04
CA ALA A 61 -13.36 -8.86 1.74
C ALA A 61 -12.69 -10.12 1.19
N ALA A 62 -11.36 -10.15 1.28
CA ALA A 62 -10.56 -11.31 0.89
C ALA A 62 -9.53 -11.63 1.97
N ALA A 63 -9.23 -12.93 2.13
CA ALA A 63 -8.17 -13.43 3.00
C ALA A 63 -7.22 -14.29 2.18
N VAL A 64 -5.91 -14.03 2.29
CA VAL A 64 -4.88 -14.72 1.52
C VAL A 64 -3.78 -15.21 2.45
N ILE A 65 -3.49 -16.51 2.41
CA ILE A 65 -2.31 -17.11 3.02
C ILE A 65 -1.25 -17.23 1.94
N LEU A 66 -0.10 -16.60 2.15
CA LEU A 66 1.05 -16.68 1.23
C LEU A 66 2.03 -17.73 1.72
N ASP A 67 2.67 -18.42 0.78
CA ASP A 67 3.81 -19.28 1.08
C ASP A 67 4.97 -18.43 1.67
N PRO A 68 5.44 -18.73 2.90
CA PRO A 68 6.56 -18.01 3.52
C PRO A 68 7.85 -18.02 2.70
N ALA A 69 8.07 -19.07 1.88
CA ALA A 69 9.23 -19.23 1.02
C ALA A 69 9.12 -18.41 -0.28
N TYR A 70 7.89 -18.06 -0.69
CA TYR A 70 7.64 -17.36 -1.93
C TYR A 70 7.32 -15.88 -1.72
N ARG A 71 8.31 -15.02 -2.00
CA ARG A 71 8.13 -13.58 -1.91
C ARG A 71 7.69 -12.99 -3.25
N ILE A 72 6.45 -12.51 -3.32
CA ILE A 72 5.93 -11.80 -4.50
C ILE A 72 6.70 -10.48 -4.69
N ARG A 73 7.56 -10.42 -5.72
CA ARG A 73 8.31 -9.20 -6.05
C ARG A 73 7.36 -8.13 -6.59
N GLY A 74 7.47 -6.92 -6.05
CA GLY A 74 6.69 -5.79 -6.54
C GLY A 74 5.24 -5.73 -6.09
N LEU A 75 4.82 -6.59 -5.14
CA LEU A 75 3.53 -6.48 -4.45
C LEU A 75 3.39 -5.06 -3.88
N ARG A 76 2.55 -4.26 -4.52
CA ARG A 76 2.24 -2.87 -4.21
C ARG A 76 0.72 -2.72 -4.19
N ASP A 77 0.21 -1.74 -3.45
CA ASP A 77 -1.21 -1.37 -3.47
C ASP A 77 -1.68 -1.25 -4.93
N SER A 78 -2.69 -2.04 -5.31
CA SER A 78 -3.20 -2.13 -6.67
C SER A 78 -3.67 -0.78 -7.21
N LYS A 79 -3.87 0.21 -6.34
CA LYS A 79 -4.14 1.61 -6.71
C LYS A 79 -3.01 2.30 -7.49
N LEU A 80 -1.84 1.67 -7.63
CA LEU A 80 -0.73 2.15 -8.46
C LEU A 80 -0.52 1.33 -9.75
N LEU A 81 -1.35 0.31 -10.00
CA LEU A 81 -1.30 -0.50 -11.20
C LEU A 81 -2.37 -0.03 -12.20
N PRO A 82 -2.05 0.06 -13.51
CA PRO A 82 -3.08 0.23 -14.53
C PRO A 82 -4.03 -0.99 -14.52
N ALA A 83 -5.29 -0.77 -14.90
CA ALA A 83 -6.34 -1.80 -14.86
C ALA A 83 -5.92 -3.12 -15.54
N GLU A 84 -5.19 -3.01 -16.65
CA GLU A 84 -4.63 -4.12 -17.44
C GLU A 84 -3.66 -5.05 -16.68
N ARG A 85 -3.10 -4.63 -15.53
CA ARG A 85 -2.21 -5.48 -14.69
C ARG A 85 -2.90 -6.02 -13.44
N ARG A 86 -4.18 -5.71 -13.24
CA ARG A 86 -4.95 -6.14 -12.06
C ARG A 86 -5.67 -7.48 -12.32
N GLU A 87 -6.06 -7.72 -13.56
CA GLU A 87 -6.59 -9.00 -14.07
C GLU A 87 -5.44 -9.89 -14.56
#